data_AF-A0A496SB32-F1
#
_entry.id   AF-A0A496SB32-F1
#
_cell.length_a   1.000
_cell.length_b   1.000
_cell.length_c   1.000
_cell.angle_alpha   90.00
_cell.angle_beta   90.00
_cell.angle_gamma   90.00
#
_symmetry.space_group_name_H-M   'P 1'
#
loop_
_entity.id
_entity.type
_entity.pdbx_description
1 polymer ?
#
loop_
_entity_poly.entity_id
_entity_poly.type
_entity_poly.pdbx_seq_one_letter_code
_entity_poly.pdbx_strand_id
1 'polypeptide(L)' 'MGKSLVIVESPAKAKTINKFLGKGYDVRASMGHICDLPEKELGVEVH' A
#
# COMPACT_ATOMS: atom_id res chain seq x y z
N MET A 1 9.45 3.30 -22.16
CA MET A 1 9.74 3.00 -20.74
C MET A 1 8.43 2.75 -20.01
N GLY A 2 8.35 1.69 -19.21
CA GLY A 2 7.19 1.43 -18.36
C GLY A 2 7.12 2.45 -17.21
N LYS A 3 5.91 2.69 -16.69
CA LYS A 3 5.73 3.51 -15.49
C LYS A 3 6.14 2.71 -14.25
N SER A 4 6.81 3.34 -13.30
CA SER A 4 7.15 2.71 -12.02
C SER A 4 5.94 2.72 -11.09
N LEU A 5 5.64 1.58 -10.45
CA LEU A 5 4.53 1.48 -9.49
C LEU A 5 4.99 1.93 -8.09
N VAL A 6 4.18 2.78 -7.46
CA VAL A 6 4.37 3.24 -6.08
C VAL A 6 3.09 2.93 -5.30
N ILE A 7 3.22 2.17 -4.21
CA ILE A 7 2.10 1.80 -3.33
C ILE A 7 2.20 2.59 -2.04
N VAL A 8 1.09 3.18 -1.59
CA VAL A 8 0.98 3.97 -0.35
C VAL A 8 -0.21 3.51 0.47
N GLU A 9 -0.30 3.85 1.75
CA GLU A 9 -1.33 3.25 2.62
C GLU A 9 -2.73 3.88 2.44
N SER A 10 -2.81 5.16 2.04
CA SER A 10 -4.07 5.91 2.00
C SER A 10 -4.33 6.63 0.65
N PRO A 11 -5.61 6.77 0.24
CA PRO A 11 -5.96 7.50 -0.99
C PRO A 11 -5.51 8.96 -1.00
N ALA A 12 -5.52 9.61 0.16
CA ALA A 12 -5.10 11.00 0.29
C ALA A 12 -3.60 11.16 -0.04
N LYS A 13 -2.74 10.27 0.47
CA LYS A 13 -1.32 10.27 0.11
C LYS A 13 -1.10 9.96 -1.35
N ALA A 14 -1.85 9.03 -1.95
CA ALA A 14 -1.72 8.71 -3.37
C ALA A 14 -1.97 9.95 -4.25
N LYS A 15 -3.04 10.71 -3.96
CA LYS A 15 -3.35 11.96 -4.66
C LYS A 15 -2.24 13.00 -4.51
N THR A 16 -1.66 13.13 -3.32
CA THR A 16 -0.59 14.11 -3.05
C THR A 16 0.72 13.71 -3.72
N ILE A 17 1.16 12.45 -3.60
CA ILE A 17 2.41 11.94 -4.19
C ILE A 17 2.34 11.95 -5.71
N ASN A 18 1.19 11.61 -6.29
CA ASN A 18 1.00 11.67 -7.75
C ASN A 18 1.22 13.07 -8.33
N LYS A 19 0.89 14.14 -7.56
CA LYS A 19 1.18 15.53 -7.97
C LYS A 19 2.68 15.84 -8.00
N PHE A 20 3.47 15.20 -7.15
CA PHE A 20 4.91 15.43 -7.07
C PHE A 20 5.71 14.59 -8.09
N LEU A 21 5.34 13.32 -8.28
CA LEU A 21 6.08 12.39 -9.15
C LEU A 21 5.71 12.49 -10.63
N GLY A 22 4.48 12.91 -10.94
CA GLY A 22 4.02 13.09 -12.32
C GLY A 22 3.82 11.77 -13.10
N LYS A 23 3.76 11.88 -14.44
CA LYS A 23 3.27 10.81 -15.34
C LYS A 23 4.17 9.58 -15.47
N GLY A 24 5.39 9.63 -14.93
CA GLY A 24 6.35 8.51 -14.95
C GLY A 24 6.05 7.40 -13.94
N TYR A 25 5.10 7.65 -13.03
CA TYR A 25 4.73 6.74 -11.95
C TYR A 25 3.25 6.39 -12.02
N ASP A 26 2.90 5.18 -11.61
CA ASP A 26 1.52 4.79 -11.23
C ASP A 26 1.47 4.72 -9.71
N VAL A 27 0.66 5.56 -9.08
CA VAL A 27 0.57 5.66 -7.62
C VAL A 27 -0.77 5.09 -7.16
N ARG A 28 -0.74 4.02 -6.35
CA ARG A 28 -1.93 3.30 -5.86
C ARG A 28 -1.96 3.24 -4.34
N ALA A 29 -3.16 3.24 -3.76
CA ALA A 29 -3.35 3.08 -2.33
C ALA A 29 -3.66 1.62 -1.97
N SER A 30 -3.07 1.10 -0.89
CA SER A 30 -3.37 -0.24 -0.34
C SER A 30 -4.69 -0.28 0.44
N MET A 31 -5.26 0.89 0.76
CA MET A 31 -6.48 1.03 1.56
C MET A 31 -6.33 0.47 2.99
N GLY A 32 -5.12 0.52 3.55
CA GLY A 32 -4.80 -0.03 4.87
C GLY A 32 -4.03 -1.35 4.81
N HIS A 33 -4.23 -2.18 5.84
CA HIS A 33 -3.58 -3.49 5.97
C HIS A 33 -4.15 -4.48 4.95
N ILE A 34 -3.26 -5.18 4.24
CA ILE A 34 -3.64 -6.21 3.25
C ILE A 34 -3.61 -7.60 3.89
N CYS A 35 -2.71 -7.82 4.83
CA CYS A 35 -2.56 -9.06 5.57
C CYS A 35 -2.47 -8.75 7.05
N ASP A 36 -3.15 -9.56 7.83
CA ASP A 36 -3.09 -9.55 9.28
C ASP A 36 -3.11 -10.99 9.80
N LEU A 37 -2.72 -11.17 11.05
CA LEU A 37 -2.90 -12.44 11.74
C LEU A 37 -4.40 -12.71 11.98
N PRO A 38 -4.77 -13.97 12.25
CA PRO A 38 -6.14 -14.31 12.63
C PRO A 38 -6.60 -13.43 13.80
N GLU A 39 -7.71 -12.71 13.64
CA GLU A 39 -8.19 -11.73 14.63
C GLU A 39 -8.56 -12.36 15.99
N LYS A 40 -8.98 -13.63 15.97
CA LYS A 40 -9.58 -14.31 17.12
C LYS A 40 -8.81 -15.54 17.59
N GLU A 41 -7.71 -15.88 16.93
CA GLU A 41 -6.93 -17.09 17.20
C GLU A 41 -5.45 -16.75 17.31
N LEU A 42 -4.69 -17.54 18.09
CA LEU A 42 -3.26 -17.36 18.21
C LEU A 42 -2.60 -17.75 16.88
N GLY A 43 -2.29 -16.75 16.05
CA GLY A 43 -1.68 -16.91 14.72
C GLY A 43 -0.20 -17.29 14.72
N VAL A 44 0.33 -17.73 15.86
CA VAL A 44 1.74 -18.09 16.04
C VAL A 44 1.83 -19.42 16.79
N GLU A 45 2.72 -20.28 16.32
CA GLU A 45 3.07 -21.52 17.01
C GLU A 45 4.16 -21.22 18.05
N VAL A 46 3.90 -21.58 19.31
CA VAL A 46 4.83 -21.35 20.41
C VAL A 46 5.41 -22.70 20.82
N HIS A 47 6.65 -22.96 20.41
CA HIS A 47 7.43 -24.15 20.76
C HIS A 47 8.39 -23.88 21.91
#